data_AF-A0A9E4HFD6-F1
#
_entry.id   AF-A0A9E4HFD6-F1
#
_cell.length_a   1.000
_cell.length_b   1.000
_cell.length_c   1.000
_cell.angle_alpha   90.00
_cell.angle_beta   90.00
_cell.angle_gamma   90.00
#
_symmetry.space_group_name_H-M   'P 1'
#
loop_
_entity.id
_entity.type
_entity.pdbx_description
1 polymer ?
#
loop_
_entity_poly.entity_id
_entity_poly.type
_entity_poly.pdbx_seq_one_letter_code
_entity_poly.pdbx_strand_id
1 'polypeptide(L)'
;MNGVSRHHVPKIPPKIPKVREYVEITMHDGTVLKGHVFIEATMRIQDLLNDTYHFFPFVDGGEKVHLISKAAVARVRPYDD
;
A
#
# COMPACT_ATOMS: atom_id res chain seq x y z
N MET A 1 52.88 6.28 4.12
CA MET A 1 52.05 5.81 5.25
C MET A 1 50.62 5.71 4.76
N ASN A 2 50.08 4.49 4.69
CA ASN A 2 48.77 4.17 4.13
C ASN A 2 47.66 4.53 5.14
N GLY A 3 46.83 5.52 4.82
CA GLY A 3 45.58 5.79 5.53
C GLY A 3 44.43 5.10 4.80
N VAL A 4 43.93 4.01 5.35
CA VAL A 4 42.81 3.22 4.81
C VAL A 4 41.57 4.12 4.65
N SER A 5 41.12 4.28 3.41
CA SER A 5 39.88 4.98 3.08
C SER A 5 38.71 4.21 3.72
N ARG A 6 38.09 4.79 4.74
CA ARG A 6 36.91 4.20 5.39
C ARG A 6 35.80 4.15 4.35
N HIS A 7 35.48 2.96 3.87
CA HIS A 7 34.31 2.73 3.02
C HIS A 7 33.07 3.33 3.69
N HIS A 8 32.50 4.36 3.07
CA HIS A 8 31.19 4.88 3.42
C HIS A 8 30.17 3.77 3.10
N VAL A 9 29.81 2.96 4.09
CA VAL A 9 28.70 2.02 3.95
C VAL A 9 27.42 2.87 3.95
N PRO A 10 26.67 2.94 2.84
CA PRO A 10 25.42 3.67 2.84
C PRO A 10 24.50 3.06 3.90
N LYS A 11 24.07 3.88 4.85
CA LYS A 11 23.14 3.45 5.90
C LYS A 11 21.79 3.24 5.22
N ILE A 12 21.38 1.99 5.04
CA ILE A 12 20.06 1.66 4.49
C ILE A 12 19.02 2.30 5.43
N PRO A 13 18.11 3.14 4.92
CA PRO A 13 17.06 3.73 5.75
C PRO A 13 16.26 2.61 6.43
N PRO A 14 15.85 2.78 7.69
CA PRO A 14 14.96 1.81 8.34
C PRO A 14 13.70 1.64 7.49
N LYS A 15 13.36 0.38 7.15
CA LYS A 15 12.17 0.06 6.37
C LYS A 15 10.93 0.26 7.24
N ILE A 16 9.98 1.06 6.76
CA ILE A 16 8.69 1.26 7.45
C ILE A 16 7.91 -0.07 7.37
N PRO A 17 7.39 -0.59 8.49
CA PRO A 17 6.61 -1.82 8.46
C PRO A 17 5.31 -1.64 7.68
N LYS A 18 4.85 -2.70 7.03
CA LYS A 18 3.53 -2.75 6.39
C LYS A 18 2.51 -3.35 7.35
N VAL A 19 1.33 -2.77 7.36
CA VAL A 19 0.15 -3.27 8.08
C VAL A 19 -0.88 -3.77 7.08
N ARG A 20 -1.66 -4.77 7.49
CA ARG A 20 -2.76 -5.32 6.70
C ARG A 20 -4.05 -4.64 7.17
N GLU A 21 -4.64 -3.82 6.31
CA GLU A 21 -5.85 -3.04 6.63
C GLU A 21 -7.06 -3.64 5.94
N TYR A 22 -8.16 -3.81 6.67
CA TYR A 22 -9.45 -4.24 6.11
C TYR A 22 -10.22 -3.03 5.59
N VAL A 23 -10.61 -3.08 4.32
CA VAL A 23 -11.10 -1.91 3.58
C VAL A 23 -12.29 -2.24 2.72
N GLU A 24 -13.07 -1.19 2.45
CA GLU A 24 -14.06 -1.17 1.39
C GLU A 24 -13.60 -0.25 0.26
N ILE A 25 -13.61 -0.78 -0.96
CA ILE A 25 -13.28 -0.07 -2.19
C ILE A 25 -14.55 0.05 -3.01
N THR A 26 -14.93 1.27 -3.38
CA THR A 26 -15.98 1.54 -4.36
C THR A 26 -15.34 1.89 -5.69
N MET A 27 -15.68 1.15 -6.74
CA MET A 27 -15.23 1.37 -8.12
C MET A 27 -16.12 2.40 -8.82
N HIS A 28 -15.66 2.99 -9.92
CA HIS A 28 -16.43 3.97 -10.70
C HIS A 28 -17.71 3.41 -11.32
N ASP A 29 -17.77 2.10 -11.56
CA ASP A 29 -18.97 1.40 -12.05
C ASP A 29 -19.98 1.07 -10.92
N GLY A 30 -19.68 1.45 -9.68
CA GLY A 30 -20.49 1.16 -8.50
C GLY A 30 -20.19 -0.19 -7.84
N THR A 31 -19.30 -1.01 -8.41
CA THR A 31 -18.85 -2.26 -7.79
C THR A 31 -18.21 -1.97 -6.42
N VAL A 32 -18.57 -2.77 -5.41
CA VAL A 32 -18.00 -2.67 -4.07
C VAL A 32 -17.18 -3.92 -3.77
N LEU A 33 -15.92 -3.71 -3.41
CA LEU A 33 -14.99 -4.77 -2.99
C LEU A 33 -14.70 -4.62 -1.51
N LYS A 34 -14.73 -5.73 -0.77
CA LYS A 34 -14.32 -5.79 0.64
C LYS A 34 -13.20 -6.80 0.79
N GLY A 35 -12.14 -6.40 1.48
CA GLY A 35 -10.92 -7.20 1.55
C GLY A 35 -9.79 -6.41 2.19
N HIS A 36 -8.56 -6.81 1.94
CA HIS A 36 -7.40 -6.23 2.60
C HIS A 36 -6.45 -5.57 1.62
N VAL A 37 -5.77 -4.53 2.10
CA VAL A 37 -4.63 -3.92 1.42
C VAL A 37 -3.44 -3.88 2.38
N PHE A 38 -2.23 -3.74 1.82
CA PHE A 38 -1.01 -3.58 2.61
C PHE A 38 -0.47 -2.16 2.44
N ILE A 39 -0.60 -1.34 3.48
CA ILE A 39 -0.08 0.03 3.52
C ILE A 39 1.04 0.14 4.55
N GLU A 40 1.82 1.21 4.49
CA GLU A 40 2.80 1.50 5.53
C GLU A 40 2.08 1.85 6.85
N ALA A 41 2.63 1.44 8.00
CA ALA A 41 2.00 1.68 9.30
C ALA A 41 1.75 3.16 9.63
N THR A 42 2.47 4.07 8.96
CA THR A 42 2.34 5.52 9.11
C THR A 42 1.42 6.17 8.08
N MET A 43 0.89 5.39 7.12
CA MET A 43 0.11 5.86 5.99
C MET A 43 -1.38 5.81 6.29
N ARG A 44 -2.15 6.81 5.85
CA ARG A 44 -3.62 6.75 5.92
C ARG A 44 -4.15 5.98 4.72
N ILE A 45 -5.29 5.32 4.87
CA ILE A 45 -5.85 4.55 3.75
C ILE A 45 -6.16 5.41 2.52
N GLN A 46 -6.60 6.65 2.72
CA GLN A 46 -6.84 7.60 1.63
C GLN A 46 -5.57 7.95 0.85
N ASP A 47 -4.38 7.85 1.47
CA ASP A 47 -3.11 8.12 0.81
C ASP A 47 -2.78 7.01 -0.21
N LEU A 48 -3.42 5.84 -0.10
CA LEU A 48 -3.24 4.72 -1.03
C LEU A 48 -3.56 5.13 -2.46
N LEU A 49 -4.49 6.07 -2.64
CA LEU A 49 -4.86 6.56 -3.96
C LEU A 49 -3.97 7.72 -4.46
N ASN A 50 -3.14 8.29 -3.59
CA ASN A 50 -2.38 9.52 -3.86
C ASN A 50 -0.91 9.28 -4.27
N ASP A 51 -0.38 8.06 -4.14
CA ASP A 51 1.01 7.78 -4.56
C ASP A 51 1.17 7.67 -6.10
N THR A 52 2.42 7.64 -6.57
CA THR A 52 2.77 7.63 -8.00
C THR A 52 2.47 6.32 -8.75
N TYR A 53 2.21 5.21 -8.07
CA TYR A 53 1.92 3.93 -8.68
C TYR A 53 0.48 3.88 -9.18
N HIS A 54 0.26 3.32 -10.37
CA HIS A 54 -1.07 3.21 -10.98
C HIS A 54 -1.93 2.07 -10.41
N PHE A 55 -1.29 1.09 -9.78
CA PHE A 55 -1.95 -0.11 -9.28
C PHE A 55 -1.54 -0.41 -7.83
N PHE A 56 -2.42 -1.08 -7.09
CA PHE A 56 -2.11 -1.62 -5.77
C PHE A 56 -2.68 -3.03 -5.58
N PRO A 57 -2.02 -3.88 -4.78
CA PRO A 57 -2.52 -5.21 -4.48
C PRO A 57 -3.70 -5.14 -3.49
N PHE A 58 -4.72 -5.94 -3.75
CA PHE A 58 -5.90 -6.14 -2.91
C PHE A 58 -6.09 -7.64 -2.68
N VAL A 59 -6.37 -8.04 -1.45
CA VAL A 59 -6.62 -9.44 -1.08
C VAL A 59 -8.10 -9.60 -0.76
N ASP A 60 -8.81 -10.40 -1.53
CA ASP A 60 -10.23 -10.65 -1.29
C ASP A 60 -10.47 -11.60 -0.09
N GLY A 61 -11.74 -11.86 0.24
CA GLY A 61 -12.11 -12.77 1.34
C GLY A 61 -11.70 -14.23 1.11
N GLY A 62 -11.30 -14.61 -0.11
CA GLY A 62 -10.75 -15.92 -0.45
C GLY A 62 -9.23 -15.97 -0.47
N GLU A 63 -8.55 -14.95 0.08
CA GLU A 63 -7.09 -14.79 0.07
C GLU A 63 -6.48 -14.69 -1.35
N LYS A 64 -7.29 -14.41 -2.38
CA LYS A 64 -6.78 -14.18 -3.72
C LYS A 64 -6.31 -12.75 -3.87
N VAL A 65 -5.12 -12.59 -4.46
CA VAL A 65 -4.54 -11.29 -4.76
C VAL A 65 -5.06 -10.80 -6.12
N HIS A 66 -5.60 -9.58 -6.11
CA HIS A 66 -6.01 -8.82 -7.29
C HIS A 66 -5.13 -7.58 -7.42
N LEU A 67 -4.86 -7.17 -8.65
CA LEU A 67 -4.17 -5.91 -8.92
C LEU A 67 -5.22 -4.87 -9.32
N ILE A 68 -5.48 -3.90 -8.45
CA ILE A 68 -6.53 -2.90 -8.65
C ILE A 68 -5.93 -1.64 -9.27
N SER A 69 -6.53 -1.16 -10.37
CA SER A 69 -6.19 0.13 -10.97
C SER A 69 -6.78 1.27 -10.14
N LYS A 70 -5.94 2.22 -9.71
CA LYS A 70 -6.40 3.40 -8.96
C LYS A 70 -7.34 4.28 -9.77
N ALA A 71 -7.14 4.35 -11.08
CA ALA A 71 -8.00 5.11 -11.98
C ALA A 71 -9.44 4.54 -12.08
N ALA A 72 -9.64 3.30 -11.63
CA ALA A 72 -10.97 2.69 -11.57
C ALA A 72 -11.64 2.84 -10.19
N VAL A 73 -10.91 3.33 -9.18
CA VAL A 73 -11.40 3.48 -7.81
C VAL A 73 -12.02 4.85 -7.62
N ALA A 74 -13.30 4.86 -7.26
CA ALA A 74 -14.00 6.08 -6.87
C ALA A 74 -13.74 6.47 -5.41
N ARG A 75 -13.61 5.48 -4.51
CA ARG A 75 -13.41 5.71 -3.07
C ARG A 75 -12.75 4.49 -2.39
N VAL A 76 -11.94 4.75 -1.37
CA VAL A 76 -11.46 3.74 -0.40
C VAL A 76 -11.69 4.24 1.02
N ARG A 77 -12.12 3.35 1.93
CA ARG A 77 -12.30 3.64 3.35
C ARG A 77 -11.92 2.43 4.22
N PRO A 78 -11.53 2.63 5.49
CA PRO A 78 -11.47 1.54 6.45
C PRO A 78 -12.86 0.90 6.54
N TYR A 79 -12.91 -0.41 6.64
CA TYR A 79 -14.15 -1.08 6.97
C TYR A 79 -14.26 -1.15 8.50
N ASP A 80 -14.79 -0.09 9.09
CA ASP A 80 -15.20 -0.09 10.49
C ASP A 80 -16.55 -0.82 10.59
N ASP A 81 -16.64 -1.79 11.51
CA ASP A 81 -17.91 -2.41 11.93
C ASP A 81 -18.77 -1.44 12.77
#